data_AF-A0A7V3QJ12-F1
#
_entry.id   AF-A0A7V3QJ12-F1
#
_cell.length_a   1.000
_cell.length_b   1.000
_cell.length_c   1.000
_cell.angle_alpha   90.00
_cell.angle_beta   90.00
_cell.angle_gamma   90.00
#
_symmetry.space_group_name_H-M   'P 1'
#
loop_
_entity.id
_entity.type
_entity.pdbx_description
1 polymer ?
#
loop_
_entity_poly.entity_id
_entity_poly.type
_entity_poly.pdbx_seq_one_letter_code
_entity_poly.pdbx_strand_id
1 'polypeptide(L)'
;MKDKTKGYTKSFTLLIGEPYDKNQANSISTGGDIPMRYIWPPKYYSTSPNDYYFSTDFYYCDLKGDWDSNKNGVFGEKDELNGIDYKVTNYVGRIPFSDSATVKKILDNTISLWKTPLTMKCLLVSMQFADPNYSYLVGNDLSKWEEDWRTNILEPAGFTVTTLYEKESDTSSKYSCTAPFNEENFNKYLCDNDIIVTSGHDGRFREIWKDTNNNKIIDPGEVKMVEFYSLDDLKSTKCHIKIWFFDGCSDAFKSWKRYYNTDNSEPWFVTADGILASTVAGVVIGSTDSPPPCPIGMDTLFKMLINDHKPIGEWLYYRFKENIGNINNVYYLTLNILGDPSFGLFDDSLTISADVTPPLIQITTPINGTLTKDSTVTVSGTITDDLSGIQKVMAGKQSVILDTNGSFTTNIILNEGPNDISIIATDKAGNTSTTTLTIYYKWKQMIVLTLTIGNPYLLVNLVPQEIDPGRGTTPIIKNDRTLVPIRAIVEALGGTVNWDGTEKKVTVSLGSTTIELWIGKNTARVNGTDTLIDPDNSKVVPEIINGRTMLPLRFVTENLGCQLRWDPNTKTITITYQG
;
A
#
# COMPACT_ATOMS: atom_id res chain seq x y z
N MET A 1 12.98 -17.92 -8.47
CA MET A 1 11.74 -18.72 -8.31
C MET A 1 12.05 -20.19 -8.06
N LYS A 2 12.71 -20.91 -9.01
CA LYS A 2 13.09 -22.34 -8.84
C LYS A 2 13.74 -22.69 -7.49
N ASP A 3 14.65 -21.85 -6.97
CA ASP A 3 15.28 -22.10 -5.65
C ASP A 3 14.38 -21.76 -4.44
N LYS A 4 13.46 -20.80 -4.60
CA LYS A 4 12.57 -20.32 -3.53
C LYS A 4 11.37 -21.26 -3.32
N THR A 5 10.89 -21.90 -4.38
CA THR A 5 9.74 -22.81 -4.35
C THR A 5 10.15 -24.28 -4.23
N LYS A 6 11.46 -24.57 -4.14
CA LYS A 6 12.02 -25.92 -4.07
C LYS A 6 11.60 -26.60 -2.76
N GLY A 7 10.72 -27.59 -2.86
CA GLY A 7 10.24 -28.41 -1.73
C GLY A 7 8.79 -28.15 -1.31
N TYR A 8 8.12 -27.15 -1.88
CA TYR A 8 6.69 -26.97 -1.70
C TYR A 8 5.92 -27.92 -2.60
N THR A 9 5.05 -28.74 -2.01
CA THR A 9 4.23 -29.71 -2.76
C THR A 9 3.20 -29.02 -3.66
N LYS A 10 2.86 -27.77 -3.36
CA LYS A 10 1.97 -26.87 -4.11
C LYS A 10 2.41 -25.42 -3.85
N SER A 11 2.61 -24.63 -4.90
CA SER A 11 2.91 -23.21 -4.79
C SER A 11 2.13 -22.40 -5.82
N PHE A 12 1.87 -21.14 -5.51
CA PHE A 12 1.27 -20.17 -6.42
C PHE A 12 2.27 -19.04 -6.64
N THR A 13 2.27 -18.48 -7.85
CA THR A 13 3.13 -17.39 -8.23
C THR A 13 2.31 -16.38 -9.02
N LEU A 14 2.32 -15.14 -8.55
CA LEU A 14 1.80 -14.01 -9.29
C LEU A 14 2.96 -13.23 -9.89
N LEU A 15 3.01 -13.14 -11.21
CA LEU A 15 3.94 -12.28 -11.94
C LEU A 15 3.30 -10.89 -12.06
N ILE A 16 3.98 -9.84 -11.63
CA ILE A 16 3.50 -8.45 -11.79
C ILE A 16 4.52 -7.70 -12.63
N GLY A 17 4.11 -7.31 -13.83
CA GLY A 17 4.96 -6.57 -14.76
C GLY A 17 4.77 -7.00 -16.21
N GLU A 18 5.08 -6.08 -17.13
CA GLU A 18 4.95 -6.28 -18.56
C GLU A 18 5.79 -7.48 -19.05
N PRO A 19 5.23 -8.33 -19.93
CA PRO A 19 5.98 -9.40 -20.57
C PRO A 19 6.95 -8.82 -21.60
N TYR A 20 8.16 -9.35 -21.69
CA TYR A 20 9.10 -9.03 -22.78
C TYR A 20 9.80 -10.25 -23.36
N ASP A 21 10.14 -10.14 -24.64
CA ASP A 21 10.86 -11.15 -25.43
C ASP A 21 12.37 -11.02 -25.20
N LYS A 22 12.98 -12.07 -24.62
CA LYS A 22 14.42 -12.10 -24.34
C LYS A 22 15.29 -12.25 -25.60
N ASN A 23 14.77 -12.82 -26.68
CA ASN A 23 15.49 -13.13 -27.92
C ASN A 23 15.38 -12.02 -28.98
N GLN A 24 14.38 -11.14 -28.91
CA GLN A 24 14.30 -9.89 -29.70
C GLN A 24 14.94 -8.66 -29.04
N ALA A 25 15.66 -8.86 -27.92
CA ALA A 25 16.32 -7.81 -27.16
C ALA A 25 17.30 -6.92 -27.96
N ASN A 26 17.70 -7.35 -29.16
CA ASN A 26 18.62 -6.61 -30.03
C ASN A 26 17.95 -5.73 -31.10
N SER A 27 16.62 -5.75 -31.25
CA SER A 27 15.95 -4.94 -32.30
C SER A 27 14.80 -4.07 -31.83
N ILE A 28 14.19 -4.33 -30.67
CA ILE A 28 13.16 -3.46 -30.10
C ILE A 28 13.34 -3.47 -28.58
N SER A 29 13.60 -2.30 -27.98
CA SER A 29 13.52 -2.12 -26.54
C SER A 29 12.07 -2.33 -26.10
N THR A 30 11.67 -3.56 -25.79
CA THR A 30 10.31 -3.83 -25.32
C THR A 30 10.12 -3.59 -23.82
N GLY A 31 11.14 -3.13 -23.08
CA GLY A 31 11.00 -2.45 -21.79
C GLY A 31 10.31 -3.18 -20.62
N GLY A 32 9.87 -4.43 -20.77
CA GLY A 32 9.08 -5.11 -19.74
C GLY A 32 9.88 -5.61 -18.53
N ASP A 33 9.18 -5.91 -17.44
CA ASP A 33 9.79 -6.26 -16.15
C ASP A 33 10.08 -7.76 -15.99
N ILE A 34 9.27 -8.63 -16.58
CA ILE A 34 9.35 -10.09 -16.35
C ILE A 34 9.31 -10.86 -17.67
N PRO A 35 10.39 -11.58 -18.04
CA PRO A 35 10.48 -12.24 -19.34
C PRO A 35 9.54 -13.44 -19.45
N MET A 36 9.02 -13.68 -20.65
CA MET A 36 8.40 -14.95 -21.04
C MET A 36 9.45 -15.87 -21.67
N ARG A 37 9.24 -17.19 -21.62
CA ARG A 37 10.13 -18.18 -22.26
C ARG A 37 9.52 -18.72 -23.54
N TYR A 38 10.37 -19.22 -24.44
CA TYR A 38 9.92 -19.82 -25.68
C TYR A 38 9.87 -21.33 -25.59
N ILE A 39 8.79 -21.90 -26.13
CA ILE A 39 8.64 -23.33 -26.37
C ILE A 39 8.65 -23.66 -27.87
N TRP A 40 9.32 -24.76 -28.22
CA TRP A 40 9.31 -25.29 -29.59
C TRP A 40 7.93 -25.87 -29.95
N PRO A 41 7.39 -25.62 -31.14
CA PRO A 41 6.06 -26.08 -31.53
C PRO A 41 6.07 -27.58 -31.87
N PRO A 42 4.98 -28.31 -31.59
CA PRO A 42 4.81 -29.64 -32.14
C PRO A 42 4.82 -29.62 -33.67
N LYS A 43 5.32 -30.71 -34.25
CA LYS A 43 5.74 -30.99 -35.63
C LYS A 43 4.78 -30.61 -36.80
N TYR A 44 3.61 -30.03 -36.53
CA TYR A 44 2.51 -29.91 -37.48
C TYR A 44 2.42 -28.58 -38.24
N TYR A 45 3.25 -27.57 -37.92
CA TYR A 45 3.02 -26.21 -38.44
C TYR A 45 4.08 -25.60 -39.39
N SER A 46 5.29 -26.16 -39.59
CA SER A 46 6.21 -25.60 -40.61
C SER A 46 7.44 -26.46 -40.93
N THR A 47 7.92 -26.37 -42.18
CA THR A 47 9.20 -26.89 -42.68
C THR A 47 10.35 -25.88 -42.59
N SER A 48 10.09 -24.66 -42.12
CA SER A 48 11.09 -23.59 -41.96
C SER A 48 11.66 -23.60 -40.53
N PRO A 49 12.99 -23.71 -40.35
CA PRO A 49 13.64 -23.81 -39.04
C PRO A 49 13.59 -22.52 -38.18
N ASN A 50 13.05 -21.41 -38.70
CA ASN A 50 13.12 -20.09 -38.05
C ASN A 50 11.78 -19.52 -37.55
N ASP A 51 10.63 -20.15 -37.79
CA ASP A 51 9.38 -19.36 -37.86
C ASP A 51 8.37 -19.49 -36.72
N TYR A 52 8.53 -20.38 -35.73
CA TYR A 52 7.48 -20.54 -34.72
C TYR A 52 8.06 -20.86 -33.35
N TYR A 53 8.16 -19.85 -32.49
CA TYR A 53 8.38 -20.02 -31.07
C TYR A 53 7.24 -19.33 -30.33
N PHE A 54 6.59 -20.02 -29.38
CA PHE A 54 5.52 -19.44 -28.56
C PHE A 54 6.05 -18.94 -27.23
N SER A 55 5.81 -17.67 -26.90
CA SER A 55 6.11 -17.12 -25.58
C SER A 55 5.13 -17.68 -24.55
N THR A 56 5.63 -18.19 -23.43
CA THR A 56 4.82 -18.79 -22.36
C THR A 56 5.39 -18.48 -20.97
N ASP A 57 4.49 -18.36 -19.99
CA ASP A 57 4.83 -18.36 -18.56
C ASP A 57 4.91 -19.79 -17.97
N PHE A 58 4.64 -20.82 -18.77
CA PHE A 58 4.65 -22.21 -18.32
C PHE A 58 6.00 -22.64 -17.73
N TYR A 59 7.10 -22.02 -18.18
CA TYR A 59 8.41 -22.21 -17.56
C TYR A 59 8.41 -21.98 -16.03
N TYR A 60 7.55 -21.09 -15.55
CA TYR A 60 7.38 -20.82 -14.13
C TYR A 60 6.44 -21.83 -13.46
N CYS A 61 5.62 -22.53 -14.24
CA CYS A 61 4.71 -23.57 -13.77
C CYS A 61 5.43 -24.90 -13.51
N ASP A 62 6.51 -25.16 -14.26
CA ASP A 62 7.35 -26.34 -14.09
C ASP A 62 8.74 -26.00 -13.54
N LEU A 63 8.90 -26.30 -12.25
CA LEU A 63 10.10 -25.99 -11.50
C LEU A 63 11.19 -27.06 -11.63
N LYS A 64 10.92 -28.20 -12.29
CA LYS A 64 11.88 -29.30 -12.44
C LYS A 64 13.05 -28.93 -13.34
N GLY A 65 12.80 -28.06 -14.32
CA GLY A 65 13.84 -27.49 -15.17
C GLY A 65 14.49 -28.49 -16.14
N ASP A 66 13.84 -29.62 -16.37
CA ASP A 66 14.12 -30.66 -17.37
C ASP A 66 13.80 -30.23 -18.81
N TRP A 67 13.33 -29.00 -19.01
CA TRP A 67 12.84 -28.46 -20.28
C TRP A 67 13.91 -27.91 -21.22
N ASP A 68 15.10 -27.61 -20.70
CA ASP A 68 16.25 -27.08 -21.46
C ASP A 68 17.46 -27.93 -21.06
N SER A 69 17.42 -29.19 -21.49
CA SER A 69 18.39 -30.20 -21.04
C SER A 69 19.79 -29.91 -21.61
N ASN A 70 19.86 -29.27 -22.78
CA ASN A 70 21.10 -28.82 -23.42
C ASN A 70 21.59 -27.43 -22.99
N LYS A 71 20.80 -26.68 -22.18
CA LYS A 71 21.12 -25.35 -21.63
C LYS A 71 21.35 -24.26 -22.68
N ASN A 72 20.73 -24.39 -23.86
CA ASN A 72 20.86 -23.40 -24.93
C ASN A 72 19.87 -22.22 -24.78
N GLY A 73 18.97 -22.28 -23.80
CA GLY A 73 17.98 -21.24 -23.53
C GLY A 73 16.71 -21.31 -24.40
N VAL A 74 16.56 -22.39 -25.17
CA VAL A 74 15.37 -22.75 -25.94
C VAL A 74 14.75 -23.99 -25.27
N PHE A 75 13.49 -23.90 -24.87
CA PHE A 75 12.85 -24.90 -24.03
C PHE A 75 11.93 -25.81 -24.84
N GLY A 76 11.88 -27.10 -24.50
CA GLY A 76 10.98 -28.07 -25.12
C GLY A 76 11.37 -28.51 -26.54
N GLU A 77 12.67 -28.56 -26.85
CA GLU A 77 13.15 -28.95 -28.17
C GLU A 77 12.76 -30.38 -28.57
N LYS A 78 12.54 -30.59 -29.87
CA LYS A 78 12.02 -31.83 -30.47
C LYS A 78 12.71 -33.11 -30.02
N ASP A 79 14.04 -33.08 -29.88
CA ASP A 79 14.84 -34.27 -29.53
C ASP A 79 14.92 -34.48 -28.00
N GLU A 80 14.35 -33.56 -27.22
CA GLU A 80 14.36 -33.53 -25.75
C GLU A 80 12.98 -33.83 -25.14
N LEU A 81 11.91 -33.93 -25.93
CA LEU A 81 10.54 -34.18 -25.47
C LEU A 81 10.38 -35.51 -24.70
N ASN A 82 11.30 -36.46 -24.90
CA ASN A 82 11.30 -37.73 -24.18
C ASN A 82 11.81 -37.55 -22.75
N GLY A 83 10.89 -37.63 -21.78
CA GLY A 83 11.22 -37.60 -20.34
C GLY A 83 11.00 -36.25 -19.66
N ILE A 84 10.48 -35.24 -20.38
CA ILE A 84 10.01 -33.98 -19.78
C ILE A 84 8.71 -34.24 -19.01
N ASP A 85 8.69 -33.89 -17.72
CA ASP A 85 7.50 -34.03 -16.88
C ASP A 85 6.67 -32.75 -16.86
N TYR A 86 5.74 -32.61 -17.81
CA TYR A 86 4.80 -31.49 -17.95
C TYR A 86 3.81 -31.27 -16.78
N LYS A 87 4.05 -31.89 -15.62
CA LYS A 87 3.26 -31.66 -14.42
C LYS A 87 3.53 -30.28 -13.87
N VAL A 88 2.49 -29.45 -13.87
CA VAL A 88 2.46 -28.20 -13.13
C VAL A 88 2.75 -28.48 -11.66
N THR A 89 3.85 -27.92 -11.18
CA THR A 89 4.27 -27.96 -9.77
C THR A 89 4.04 -26.62 -9.07
N ASN A 90 3.81 -25.57 -9.85
CA ASN A 90 3.54 -24.21 -9.40
C ASN A 90 2.43 -23.58 -10.27
N TYR A 91 1.40 -23.03 -9.66
CA TYR A 91 0.34 -22.32 -10.38
C TYR A 91 0.79 -20.89 -10.66
N VAL A 92 0.74 -20.44 -11.91
CA VAL A 92 1.25 -19.11 -12.29
C VAL A 92 0.14 -18.27 -12.90
N GLY A 93 -0.04 -17.07 -12.37
CA GLY A 93 -0.85 -16.01 -12.96
C GLY A 93 0.02 -14.77 -13.24
N ARG A 94 -0.44 -13.89 -14.12
CA ARG A 94 0.26 -12.65 -14.45
C ARG A 94 -0.66 -11.44 -14.45
N ILE A 95 -0.22 -10.35 -13.82
CA ILE A 95 -0.67 -8.98 -14.05
C ILE A 95 0.35 -8.35 -15.02
N PRO A 96 0.06 -8.24 -16.33
CA PRO A 96 1.04 -7.85 -17.33
C PRO A 96 1.16 -6.33 -17.47
N PHE A 97 1.15 -5.64 -16.33
CA PHE A 97 1.24 -4.20 -16.24
C PHE A 97 2.29 -3.83 -15.20
N SER A 98 3.06 -2.80 -15.54
CA SER A 98 4.12 -2.27 -14.70
C SER A 98 3.70 -0.97 -14.00
N ASP A 99 2.62 -0.34 -14.48
CA ASP A 99 2.12 0.90 -13.90
C ASP A 99 1.32 0.63 -12.62
N SER A 100 1.67 1.32 -11.55
CA SER A 100 1.11 1.09 -10.23
C SER A 100 -0.40 1.34 -10.15
N ALA A 101 -0.92 2.25 -10.97
CA ALA A 101 -2.35 2.57 -11.01
C ALA A 101 -3.18 1.41 -11.58
N THR A 102 -2.77 0.83 -12.70
CA THR A 102 -3.46 -0.31 -13.33
C THR A 102 -3.29 -1.57 -12.51
N VAL A 103 -2.08 -1.84 -11.99
CA VAL A 103 -1.84 -2.96 -11.07
C VAL A 103 -2.75 -2.85 -9.85
N LYS A 104 -2.83 -1.67 -9.22
CA LYS A 104 -3.71 -1.44 -8.08
C LYS A 104 -5.18 -1.66 -8.45
N LYS A 105 -5.63 -1.16 -9.61
CA LYS A 105 -7.00 -1.35 -10.08
C LYS A 105 -7.35 -2.84 -10.23
N ILE A 106 -6.47 -3.62 -10.85
CA ILE A 106 -6.64 -5.07 -11.02
C ILE A 106 -6.71 -5.79 -9.67
N LEU A 107 -5.84 -5.42 -8.73
CA LEU A 107 -5.84 -5.99 -7.38
C LEU A 107 -7.11 -5.64 -6.61
N ASP A 108 -7.55 -4.37 -6.66
CA ASP A 108 -8.79 -3.93 -6.02
C ASP A 108 -10.00 -4.68 -6.59
N ASN A 109 -10.07 -4.84 -7.91
CA ASN A 109 -11.12 -5.61 -8.59
C ASN A 109 -11.08 -7.09 -8.16
N THR A 110 -9.89 -7.69 -8.11
CA THR A 110 -9.70 -9.08 -7.65
C THR A 110 -10.18 -9.26 -6.21
N ILE A 111 -9.86 -8.32 -5.31
CA ILE A 111 -10.31 -8.33 -3.91
C ILE A 111 -11.83 -8.17 -3.82
N SER A 112 -12.43 -7.34 -4.68
CA SER A 112 -13.88 -7.14 -4.76
C SER A 112 -14.61 -8.41 -5.20
N LEU A 113 -14.08 -9.08 -6.23
CA LEU A 113 -14.58 -10.37 -6.71
C LEU A 113 -14.55 -11.45 -5.62
N TRP A 114 -13.51 -11.46 -4.78
CA TRP A 114 -13.42 -12.40 -3.66
C TRP A 114 -14.54 -12.24 -2.63
N LYS A 115 -15.07 -11.03 -2.46
CA LYS A 115 -16.13 -10.73 -1.48
C LYS A 115 -17.52 -10.87 -2.06
N THR A 116 -17.65 -11.10 -3.37
CA THR A 116 -18.92 -11.02 -4.08
C THR A 116 -19.28 -12.39 -4.68
N PRO A 117 -20.36 -13.04 -4.22
CA PRO A 117 -20.84 -14.28 -4.82
C PRO A 117 -21.13 -14.13 -6.33
N LEU A 118 -21.00 -15.23 -7.08
CA LEU A 118 -21.50 -15.29 -8.46
C LEU A 118 -23.03 -15.27 -8.44
N THR A 119 -23.64 -14.58 -9.40
CA THR A 119 -25.08 -14.65 -9.66
C THR A 119 -25.49 -15.88 -10.46
N MET A 120 -24.52 -16.74 -10.80
CA MET A 120 -24.68 -17.97 -11.59
C MET A 120 -25.22 -17.70 -12.99
N LYS A 121 -24.86 -16.57 -13.60
CA LYS A 121 -25.23 -16.25 -14.97
C LYS A 121 -24.03 -16.39 -15.90
N CYS A 122 -24.21 -17.13 -16.99
CA CYS A 122 -23.15 -17.41 -17.96
C CYS A 122 -23.59 -17.04 -19.38
N LEU A 123 -22.74 -16.30 -20.09
CA LEU A 123 -22.91 -16.00 -21.51
C LEU A 123 -22.00 -16.93 -22.33
N LEU A 124 -22.58 -17.75 -23.21
CA LEU A 124 -21.85 -18.55 -24.19
C LEU A 124 -21.98 -17.92 -25.57
N VAL A 125 -20.86 -17.74 -26.26
CA VAL A 125 -20.79 -17.04 -27.55
C VAL A 125 -19.93 -17.83 -28.52
N SER A 126 -20.57 -18.50 -29.47
CA SER A 126 -19.86 -19.22 -30.53
C SER A 126 -19.88 -18.47 -31.84
N MET A 127 -18.69 -18.27 -32.36
CA MET A 127 -18.38 -17.73 -33.67
C MET A 127 -18.24 -18.91 -34.63
N GLN A 128 -18.50 -18.71 -35.93
CA GLN A 128 -18.28 -19.74 -36.95
C GLN A 128 -17.34 -19.17 -38.01
N PHE A 129 -16.58 -20.06 -38.64
CA PHE A 129 -15.62 -19.70 -39.67
C PHE A 129 -15.68 -20.73 -40.80
N ALA A 130 -15.76 -20.27 -42.04
CA ALA A 130 -15.39 -21.07 -43.18
C ALA A 130 -14.08 -20.59 -43.77
N ASP A 131 -12.98 -21.32 -43.50
CA ASP A 131 -11.89 -21.30 -44.45
C ASP A 131 -12.21 -22.32 -45.55
N PRO A 132 -12.39 -21.90 -46.82
CA PRO A 132 -12.48 -22.83 -47.93
C PRO A 132 -11.18 -23.65 -48.12
N ASN A 133 -10.05 -23.26 -47.51
CA ASN A 133 -8.78 -24.00 -47.52
C ASN A 133 -8.60 -24.94 -46.31
N TYR A 134 -9.41 -24.83 -45.26
CA TYR A 134 -9.36 -25.75 -44.11
C TYR A 134 -10.41 -26.84 -44.25
N SER A 135 -10.10 -27.83 -45.06
CA SER A 135 -10.97 -28.99 -45.37
C SER A 135 -11.33 -29.88 -44.16
N TYR A 136 -10.80 -29.60 -42.97
CA TYR A 136 -11.04 -30.37 -41.74
C TYR A 136 -12.00 -29.70 -40.75
N LEU A 137 -12.45 -28.48 -41.00
CA LEU A 137 -13.47 -27.77 -40.20
C LEU A 137 -14.85 -27.74 -40.87
N VAL A 138 -14.93 -28.10 -42.16
CA VAL A 138 -16.20 -28.27 -42.88
C VAL A 138 -17.05 -29.32 -42.15
N GLY A 139 -18.01 -28.86 -41.34
CA GLY A 139 -18.97 -29.70 -40.61
C GLY A 139 -18.92 -29.62 -39.08
N ASN A 140 -17.97 -28.90 -38.47
CA ASN A 140 -17.87 -28.75 -37.02
C ASN A 140 -18.46 -27.41 -36.56
N ASP A 141 -19.76 -27.44 -36.25
CA ASP A 141 -20.48 -26.34 -35.62
C ASP A 141 -20.00 -26.16 -34.17
N LEU A 142 -19.27 -25.07 -33.88
CA LEU A 142 -18.69 -24.79 -32.55
C LEU A 142 -19.76 -24.67 -31.45
N SER A 143 -20.98 -24.25 -31.81
CA SER A 143 -22.09 -24.17 -30.86
C SER A 143 -22.47 -25.54 -30.28
N LYS A 144 -22.07 -26.64 -30.92
CA LYS A 144 -22.22 -27.98 -30.35
C LYS A 144 -21.54 -28.10 -28.99
N TRP A 145 -20.30 -27.62 -28.87
CA TRP A 145 -19.53 -27.75 -27.64
C TRP A 145 -20.09 -26.85 -26.53
N GLU A 146 -20.52 -25.65 -26.88
CA GLU A 146 -21.22 -24.75 -25.95
C GLU A 146 -22.56 -25.34 -25.48
N GLU A 147 -23.29 -26.02 -26.35
CA GLU A 147 -24.50 -26.76 -25.98
C GLU A 147 -24.20 -27.95 -25.07
N ASP A 148 -23.12 -28.70 -25.34
CA ASP A 148 -22.67 -29.79 -24.48
C ASP A 148 -22.28 -29.25 -23.09
N TRP A 149 -21.63 -28.09 -22.99
CA TRP A 149 -21.35 -27.43 -21.71
C TRP A 149 -22.60 -26.91 -21.01
N ARG A 150 -23.48 -26.23 -21.74
CA ARG A 150 -24.75 -25.72 -21.22
C ARG A 150 -25.54 -26.83 -20.57
N THR A 151 -25.79 -27.89 -21.33
CA THR A 151 -26.74 -28.95 -20.95
C THR A 151 -26.16 -29.96 -19.97
N ASN A 152 -24.87 -30.31 -20.09
CA ASN A 152 -24.28 -31.36 -19.25
C ASN A 152 -23.58 -30.83 -18.00
N ILE A 153 -23.35 -29.51 -17.92
CA ILE A 153 -22.48 -28.95 -16.90
C ILE A 153 -23.08 -27.70 -16.26
N LEU A 154 -23.31 -26.63 -17.02
CA LEU A 154 -23.71 -25.33 -16.49
C LEU A 154 -25.16 -25.34 -15.95
N GLU A 155 -26.14 -25.76 -16.74
CA GLU A 155 -27.55 -25.78 -16.30
C GLU A 155 -27.80 -26.80 -15.17
N PRO A 156 -27.25 -28.04 -15.22
CA PRO A 156 -27.35 -28.97 -14.09
C PRO A 156 -26.79 -28.43 -12.78
N ALA A 157 -25.92 -27.44 -12.86
CA ALA A 157 -25.35 -26.77 -11.71
C ALA A 157 -26.09 -25.52 -11.23
N GLY A 158 -27.21 -25.20 -11.88
CA GLY A 158 -27.98 -24.01 -11.57
C GLY A 158 -27.46 -22.73 -12.21
N PHE A 159 -26.58 -22.79 -13.22
CA PHE A 159 -26.34 -21.60 -14.04
C PHE A 159 -27.54 -21.28 -14.92
N THR A 160 -27.88 -20.00 -14.98
CA THR A 160 -28.73 -19.48 -16.05
C THR A 160 -27.83 -19.14 -17.23
N VAL A 161 -28.02 -19.84 -18.35
CA VAL A 161 -27.15 -19.71 -19.52
C VAL A 161 -27.83 -18.91 -20.62
N THR A 162 -27.17 -17.84 -21.09
CA THR A 162 -27.55 -17.10 -22.29
C THR A 162 -26.64 -17.55 -23.44
N THR A 163 -27.22 -17.88 -24.59
CA THR A 163 -26.46 -18.38 -25.75
C THR A 163 -26.58 -17.44 -26.94
N LEU A 164 -25.43 -17.04 -27.50
CA LEU A 164 -25.32 -16.22 -28.70
C LEU A 164 -24.53 -16.99 -29.75
N TYR A 165 -25.24 -17.58 -30.72
CA TYR A 165 -24.61 -18.42 -31.75
C TYR A 165 -24.61 -17.68 -33.09
N GLU A 166 -23.51 -17.81 -33.83
CA GLU A 166 -23.35 -17.25 -35.17
C GLU A 166 -24.43 -17.76 -36.13
N LYS A 167 -25.11 -16.83 -36.81
CA LYS A 167 -26.18 -17.12 -37.78
C LYS A 167 -25.98 -16.49 -39.15
N GLU A 168 -25.08 -15.51 -39.23
CA GLU A 168 -24.85 -14.64 -40.38
C GLU A 168 -23.62 -15.04 -41.20
N SER A 169 -22.87 -16.06 -40.78
CA SER A 169 -21.81 -16.67 -41.59
C SER A 169 -22.35 -17.71 -42.59
N ASP A 170 -21.49 -18.14 -43.51
CA ASP A 170 -21.75 -19.26 -44.42
C ASP A 170 -21.76 -20.64 -43.74
N THR A 171 -21.22 -20.69 -42.54
CA THR A 171 -21.18 -21.81 -41.60
C THR A 171 -22.13 -21.58 -40.42
N SER A 172 -23.30 -20.98 -40.70
CA SER A 172 -24.35 -20.68 -39.72
C SER A 172 -24.62 -21.85 -38.77
N SER A 173 -24.62 -21.57 -37.47
CA SER A 173 -24.89 -22.57 -36.44
C SER A 173 -26.28 -23.18 -36.64
N LYS A 174 -26.40 -24.50 -36.52
CA LYS A 174 -27.69 -25.22 -36.58
C LYS A 174 -28.39 -25.31 -35.21
N TYR A 175 -27.71 -24.95 -34.14
CA TYR A 175 -28.24 -25.05 -32.78
C TYR A 175 -29.16 -23.87 -32.45
N SER A 176 -30.22 -24.12 -31.68
CA SER A 176 -31.07 -23.06 -31.14
C SER A 176 -30.28 -22.20 -30.14
N CYS A 177 -30.50 -20.90 -30.14
CA CYS A 177 -29.83 -19.96 -29.24
C CYS A 177 -30.82 -18.95 -28.66
N THR A 178 -30.44 -18.27 -27.57
CA THR A 178 -31.24 -17.17 -26.99
C THR A 178 -31.42 -16.03 -27.99
N ALA A 179 -30.35 -15.65 -28.69
CA ALA A 179 -30.39 -14.70 -29.79
C ALA A 179 -29.26 -15.00 -30.79
N PRO A 180 -29.39 -14.60 -32.06
CA PRO A 180 -28.26 -14.62 -32.99
C PRO A 180 -27.11 -13.80 -32.43
N PHE A 181 -25.89 -14.31 -32.54
CA PHE A 181 -24.72 -13.50 -32.24
C PHE A 181 -24.69 -12.30 -33.19
N ASN A 182 -24.53 -11.08 -32.67
CA ASN A 182 -24.25 -9.79 -33.33
C ASN A 182 -23.88 -8.76 -32.27
N GLU A 183 -23.31 -7.63 -32.69
CA GLU A 183 -22.83 -6.58 -31.80
C GLU A 183 -23.94 -6.08 -30.85
N GLU A 184 -25.15 -5.87 -31.39
CA GLU A 184 -26.32 -5.45 -30.62
C GLU A 184 -26.66 -6.46 -29.51
N ASN A 185 -26.79 -7.73 -29.86
CA ASN A 185 -27.12 -8.78 -28.91
C ASN A 185 -25.97 -9.02 -27.92
N PHE A 186 -24.72 -9.00 -28.37
CA PHE A 186 -23.57 -9.16 -27.49
C PHE A 186 -23.55 -8.06 -26.42
N ASN A 187 -23.63 -6.78 -26.82
CA ASN A 187 -23.68 -5.65 -25.91
C ASN A 187 -24.89 -5.68 -24.96
N LYS A 188 -26.04 -6.16 -25.45
CA LYS A 188 -27.26 -6.32 -24.65
C LYS A 188 -27.10 -7.33 -23.52
N TYR A 189 -26.44 -8.47 -23.77
CA TYR A 189 -26.34 -9.56 -22.79
C TYR A 189 -25.03 -9.53 -21.98
N LEU A 190 -24.03 -8.76 -22.40
CA LEU A 190 -22.72 -8.69 -21.77
C LEU A 190 -22.77 -8.39 -20.27
N CYS A 191 -23.49 -7.32 -19.90
CA CYS A 191 -23.53 -6.81 -18.52
C CYS A 191 -24.32 -7.69 -17.54
N ASP A 192 -25.17 -8.61 -18.01
CA ASP A 192 -26.02 -9.43 -17.13
C ASP A 192 -25.34 -10.73 -16.68
N ASN A 193 -24.14 -11.03 -17.16
CA ASN A 193 -23.48 -12.32 -16.93
C ASN A 193 -22.21 -12.16 -16.09
N ASP A 194 -21.99 -13.10 -15.17
CA ASP A 194 -20.76 -13.14 -14.36
C ASP A 194 -19.59 -13.73 -15.16
N ILE A 195 -19.89 -14.76 -15.94
CA ILE A 195 -18.94 -15.52 -16.74
C ILE A 195 -19.30 -15.35 -18.20
N ILE A 196 -18.29 -15.05 -19.01
CA ILE A 196 -18.40 -15.03 -20.48
C ILE A 196 -17.48 -16.10 -21.02
N VAL A 197 -17.98 -16.89 -21.96
CA VAL A 197 -17.18 -17.82 -22.75
C VAL A 197 -17.40 -17.48 -24.21
N THR A 198 -16.32 -17.20 -24.91
CA THR A 198 -16.33 -16.89 -26.34
C THR A 198 -15.46 -17.91 -27.06
N SER A 199 -16.03 -18.58 -28.06
CA SER A 199 -15.39 -19.66 -28.82
C SER A 199 -15.32 -19.28 -30.30
N GLY A 200 -14.13 -19.22 -30.90
CA GLY A 200 -13.97 -18.73 -32.27
C GLY A 200 -12.52 -18.51 -32.73
N HIS A 201 -12.32 -17.98 -33.94
CA HIS A 201 -10.98 -17.67 -34.47
C HIS A 201 -10.60 -16.21 -34.17
N ASP A 202 -9.38 -15.96 -33.66
CA ASP A 202 -8.79 -14.63 -33.37
C ASP A 202 -9.62 -13.68 -32.47
N GLY A 203 -10.54 -14.24 -31.67
CA GLY A 203 -11.19 -13.65 -30.48
C GLY A 203 -12.06 -12.41 -30.64
N ARG A 204 -11.87 -11.62 -31.69
CA ARG A 204 -12.49 -10.30 -31.91
C ARG A 204 -13.24 -10.22 -33.23
N PHE A 205 -12.98 -11.15 -34.13
CA PHE A 205 -13.52 -11.13 -35.47
C PHE A 205 -14.50 -12.26 -35.69
N ARG A 206 -15.61 -11.91 -36.34
CA ARG A 206 -16.58 -12.87 -36.84
C ARG A 206 -16.71 -12.74 -38.34
N GLU A 207 -17.16 -13.81 -38.96
CA GLU A 207 -17.46 -13.85 -40.38
C GLU A 207 -18.93 -13.54 -40.63
N ILE A 208 -19.20 -12.68 -41.61
CA ILE A 208 -20.54 -12.40 -42.11
C ILE A 208 -20.54 -12.67 -43.60
N TRP A 209 -21.44 -13.53 -44.06
CA TRP A 209 -21.67 -13.81 -45.48
C TRP A 209 -22.99 -13.22 -45.94
N LYS A 210 -22.93 -12.46 -47.04
CA LYS A 210 -24.10 -11.96 -47.74
C LYS A 210 -24.10 -12.46 -49.18
N ASP A 211 -24.81 -13.56 -49.40
CA ASP A 211 -25.10 -14.12 -50.73
C ASP A 211 -25.90 -13.11 -51.55
N THR A 212 -25.20 -12.32 -52.37
CA THR A 212 -25.75 -11.14 -53.03
C THR A 212 -26.43 -11.52 -54.35
N ASN A 213 -26.04 -12.65 -54.93
CA ASN A 213 -26.61 -13.19 -56.16
C ASN A 213 -27.55 -14.40 -55.93
N ASN A 214 -27.73 -14.80 -54.66
CA ASN A 214 -28.60 -15.88 -54.20
C ASN A 214 -28.26 -17.26 -54.81
N ASN A 215 -26.98 -17.50 -55.10
CA ASN A 215 -26.48 -18.74 -55.70
C ASN A 215 -26.05 -19.80 -54.66
N LYS A 216 -26.01 -19.43 -53.37
CA LYS A 216 -25.53 -20.24 -52.24
C LYS A 216 -24.08 -20.72 -52.39
N ILE A 217 -23.27 -19.97 -53.12
CA ILE A 217 -21.86 -20.19 -53.36
C ILE A 217 -21.14 -18.92 -52.88
N ILE A 218 -20.05 -19.08 -52.15
CA ILE A 218 -19.26 -17.93 -51.71
C ILE A 218 -18.56 -17.31 -52.93
N ASP A 219 -18.93 -16.08 -53.26
CA ASP A 219 -18.25 -15.30 -54.28
C ASP A 219 -17.26 -14.29 -53.66
N PRO A 220 -16.19 -13.90 -54.40
CA PRO A 220 -15.25 -12.88 -53.94
C PRO A 220 -15.96 -11.58 -53.54
N GLY A 221 -15.78 -11.17 -52.28
CA GLY A 221 -16.36 -9.93 -51.72
C GLY A 221 -17.71 -10.09 -51.01
N GLU A 222 -18.30 -11.30 -51.00
CA GLU A 222 -19.55 -11.58 -50.27
C GLU A 222 -19.33 -11.89 -48.79
N VAL A 223 -18.13 -12.32 -48.44
CA VAL A 223 -17.71 -12.62 -47.06
C VAL A 223 -16.93 -11.44 -46.50
N LYS A 224 -17.23 -11.08 -45.25
CA LYS A 224 -16.56 -10.00 -44.51
C LYS A 224 -16.20 -10.46 -43.12
N MET A 225 -14.97 -10.17 -42.70
CA MET A 225 -14.58 -10.22 -41.30
C MET A 225 -14.96 -8.91 -40.61
N VAL A 226 -15.68 -9.01 -39.51
CA VAL A 226 -16.16 -7.85 -38.74
C VAL A 226 -15.70 -7.99 -37.30
N GLU A 227 -15.12 -6.92 -36.76
CA GLU A 227 -14.80 -6.84 -35.33
C GLU A 227 -16.11 -6.66 -34.55
N PHE A 228 -16.43 -7.56 -33.62
CA PHE A 228 -17.69 -7.50 -32.86
C PHE A 228 -17.52 -6.81 -31.49
N TYR A 229 -16.28 -6.71 -31.00
CA TYR A 229 -15.97 -6.09 -29.73
C TYR A 229 -14.49 -5.67 -29.68
N SER A 230 -14.25 -4.36 -29.67
CA SER A 230 -12.91 -3.78 -29.73
C SER A 230 -12.29 -3.56 -28.35
N LEU A 231 -10.99 -3.23 -28.32
CA LEU A 231 -10.29 -2.90 -27.08
C LEU A 231 -10.83 -1.59 -26.48
N ASP A 232 -11.27 -0.66 -27.33
CA ASP A 232 -11.88 0.59 -26.88
C ASP A 232 -13.28 0.35 -26.30
N ASP A 233 -14.03 -0.60 -26.85
CA ASP A 233 -15.29 -1.07 -26.25
C ASP A 233 -15.03 -1.68 -24.87
N LEU A 234 -13.95 -2.44 -24.72
CA LEU A 234 -13.54 -3.01 -23.44
C LEU A 234 -13.06 -1.96 -22.42
N LYS A 235 -12.32 -0.93 -22.87
CA LYS A 235 -11.86 0.16 -22.01
C LYS A 235 -13.01 1.08 -21.58
N SER A 236 -14.02 1.23 -22.43
CA SER A 236 -15.19 2.09 -22.18
C SER A 236 -16.37 1.35 -21.53
N THR A 237 -16.33 0.01 -21.49
CA THR A 237 -17.37 -0.80 -20.86
C THR A 237 -17.53 -0.46 -19.38
N LYS A 238 -18.79 -0.39 -18.94
CA LYS A 238 -19.17 -0.25 -17.52
C LYS A 238 -19.66 -1.57 -16.94
N CYS A 239 -19.59 -2.65 -17.71
CA CYS A 239 -20.02 -3.97 -17.27
C CYS A 239 -19.01 -4.53 -16.27
N HIS A 240 -19.50 -4.98 -15.11
CA HIS A 240 -18.69 -5.67 -14.10
C HIS A 240 -18.54 -7.15 -14.46
N ILE A 241 -17.77 -7.41 -15.53
CA ILE A 241 -17.46 -8.78 -15.99
C ILE A 241 -16.52 -9.42 -14.98
N LYS A 242 -16.94 -10.53 -14.37
CA LYS A 242 -16.15 -11.19 -13.32
C LYS A 242 -15.07 -12.10 -13.93
N ILE A 243 -15.44 -12.90 -14.94
CA ILE A 243 -14.52 -13.80 -15.63
C ILE A 243 -14.86 -13.85 -17.11
N TRP A 244 -13.84 -13.82 -17.97
CA TRP A 244 -14.01 -14.04 -19.39
C TRP A 244 -13.02 -15.09 -19.91
N PHE A 245 -13.56 -16.19 -20.43
CA PHE A 245 -12.82 -17.24 -21.13
C PHE A 245 -12.86 -17.04 -22.64
N PHE A 246 -11.68 -17.04 -23.25
CA PHE A 246 -11.53 -17.04 -24.70
C PHE A 246 -10.97 -18.36 -25.20
N ASP A 247 -11.74 -19.05 -26.04
CA ASP A 247 -11.35 -20.27 -26.75
C ASP A 247 -11.12 -19.95 -28.24
N GLY A 248 -9.89 -19.56 -28.56
CA GLY A 248 -9.53 -19.09 -29.90
C GLY A 248 -8.03 -18.91 -30.10
N CYS A 249 -7.63 -18.69 -31.35
CA CYS A 249 -6.23 -18.49 -31.72
C CYS A 249 -5.74 -17.08 -31.33
N SER A 250 -4.51 -16.97 -30.83
CA SER A 250 -3.67 -15.74 -30.90
C SER A 250 -3.94 -14.55 -29.97
N ASP A 251 -5.02 -14.47 -29.19
CA ASP A 251 -5.38 -13.24 -28.44
C ASP A 251 -4.46 -12.89 -27.25
N ALA A 252 -3.61 -13.83 -26.84
CA ALA A 252 -2.61 -13.65 -25.79
C ALA A 252 -1.27 -13.06 -26.27
N PHE A 253 -1.08 -12.86 -27.58
CA PHE A 253 0.25 -12.54 -28.14
C PHE A 253 0.36 -11.12 -28.68
N LYS A 254 1.43 -10.43 -28.26
CA LYS A 254 1.86 -9.14 -28.84
C LYS A 254 2.57 -9.29 -30.20
N SER A 255 2.97 -10.50 -30.61
CA SER A 255 4.00 -10.71 -31.64
C SER A 255 3.54 -11.22 -33.01
N TRP A 256 2.24 -11.44 -33.27
CA TRP A 256 1.78 -11.91 -34.58
C TRP A 256 1.62 -10.77 -35.60
N LYS A 257 2.74 -10.20 -36.05
CA LYS A 257 2.76 -9.15 -37.10
C LYS A 257 2.41 -9.64 -38.52
N ARG A 258 2.23 -10.95 -38.75
CA ARG A 258 2.42 -11.51 -40.10
C ARG A 258 1.16 -11.70 -40.95
N TYR A 259 -0.05 -11.54 -40.42
CA TYR A 259 -1.27 -11.79 -41.22
C TYR A 259 -2.26 -10.64 -41.34
N TYR A 260 -2.31 -9.70 -40.39
CA TYR A 260 -3.19 -8.53 -40.50
C TYR A 260 -2.44 -7.27 -40.06
N ASN A 261 -2.20 -6.41 -41.03
CA ASN A 261 -1.38 -5.20 -40.93
C ASN A 261 -2.11 -4.11 -40.14
N THR A 262 -2.30 -4.31 -38.83
CA THR A 262 -2.89 -3.32 -37.92
C THR A 262 -1.87 -2.94 -36.84
N ASP A 263 -1.51 -1.65 -36.82
CA ASP A 263 -0.49 -1.05 -35.92
C ASP A 263 -0.88 -1.03 -34.43
N ASN A 264 -1.98 -1.69 -34.03
CA ASN A 264 -2.54 -1.60 -32.68
C ASN A 264 -2.34 -2.90 -31.88
N SER A 265 -1.09 -3.35 -31.75
CA SER A 265 -0.71 -4.54 -30.98
C SER A 265 -0.63 -4.28 -29.46
N GLU A 266 -1.78 -4.00 -28.82
CA GLU A 266 -1.93 -4.04 -27.36
C GLU A 266 -2.51 -5.41 -26.95
N PRO A 267 -1.86 -6.16 -26.03
CA PRO A 267 -2.37 -7.46 -25.61
C PRO A 267 -3.61 -7.34 -24.71
N TRP A 268 -4.61 -8.19 -24.94
CA TRP A 268 -5.91 -8.23 -24.24
C TRP A 268 -5.84 -8.93 -22.87
N PHE A 269 -4.91 -8.57 -21.99
CA PHE A 269 -4.80 -9.30 -20.73
C PHE A 269 -5.73 -8.83 -19.61
N VAL A 270 -6.35 -7.65 -19.71
CA VAL A 270 -7.15 -7.08 -18.62
C VAL A 270 -8.30 -6.25 -19.16
N THR A 271 -9.54 -6.60 -18.76
CA THR A 271 -10.67 -5.67 -18.93
C THR A 271 -10.56 -4.59 -17.86
N ALA A 272 -11.17 -3.42 -18.09
CA ALA A 272 -11.12 -2.32 -17.12
C ALA A 272 -11.57 -2.75 -15.71
N ASP A 273 -12.48 -3.73 -15.59
CA ASP A 273 -13.11 -4.13 -14.34
C ASP A 273 -13.00 -5.65 -14.01
N GLY A 274 -12.19 -6.42 -14.75
CA GLY A 274 -12.22 -7.88 -14.70
C GLY A 274 -10.97 -8.61 -15.25
N ILE A 275 -11.03 -9.93 -15.14
CA ILE A 275 -9.93 -10.89 -15.34
C ILE A 275 -10.14 -11.66 -16.67
N LEU A 276 -9.20 -11.56 -17.61
CA LEU A 276 -9.21 -12.28 -18.89
C LEU A 276 -8.40 -13.58 -18.82
N ALA A 277 -9.05 -14.71 -19.07
CA ALA A 277 -8.41 -16.02 -19.20
C ALA A 277 -8.34 -16.41 -20.69
N SER A 278 -7.18 -16.19 -21.33
CA SER A 278 -6.94 -16.64 -22.71
C SER A 278 -6.39 -18.06 -22.73
N THR A 279 -6.96 -18.95 -23.54
CA THR A 279 -6.50 -20.35 -23.72
C THR A 279 -5.02 -20.50 -24.14
N VAL A 280 -4.37 -19.46 -24.64
CA VAL A 280 -3.03 -19.57 -25.26
C VAL A 280 -1.84 -19.28 -24.33
N ALA A 281 -2.07 -19.11 -23.02
CA ALA A 281 -0.97 -19.18 -22.04
C ALA A 281 -0.54 -20.64 -21.74
N GLY A 282 -1.14 -21.63 -22.40
CA GLY A 282 -0.82 -23.05 -22.27
C GLY A 282 0.11 -23.60 -23.35
N VAL A 283 0.87 -24.64 -22.99
CA VAL A 283 1.67 -25.43 -23.94
C VAL A 283 0.72 -26.27 -24.79
N VAL A 284 0.75 -26.08 -26.12
CA VAL A 284 0.14 -27.02 -27.05
C VAL A 284 1.07 -28.22 -27.20
N ILE A 285 0.67 -29.40 -26.73
CA ILE A 285 1.34 -30.67 -27.03
C ILE A 285 0.35 -31.49 -27.86
N GLY A 286 0.76 -31.85 -29.08
CA GLY A 286 -0.13 -32.38 -30.12
C GLY A 286 -0.92 -33.62 -29.68
N SER A 287 -2.21 -33.65 -30.03
CA SER A 287 -2.98 -34.89 -30.14
C SER A 287 -2.72 -35.52 -31.51
N THR A 288 -2.64 -36.84 -31.56
CA THR A 288 -2.35 -37.55 -32.82
C THR A 288 -3.56 -37.78 -33.70
N ASP A 289 -4.80 -37.50 -33.28
CA ASP A 289 -5.98 -37.57 -34.16
C ASP A 289 -7.13 -36.75 -33.54
N SER A 290 -7.69 -35.77 -34.27
CA SER A 290 -8.80 -34.83 -33.93
C SER A 290 -8.35 -33.39 -33.58
N PRO A 291 -9.12 -32.35 -34.02
CA PRO A 291 -8.70 -30.92 -34.07
C PRO A 291 -8.33 -30.35 -32.69
N PRO A 292 -7.61 -29.21 -32.63
CA PRO A 292 -6.57 -28.96 -31.64
C PRO A 292 -7.10 -29.11 -30.22
N PRO A 293 -6.45 -29.92 -29.37
CA PRO A 293 -6.92 -30.16 -28.02
C PRO A 293 -6.86 -28.84 -27.25
N CYS A 294 -8.04 -28.37 -26.85
CA CYS A 294 -8.20 -27.29 -25.89
C CYS A 294 -7.28 -27.56 -24.69
N PRO A 295 -6.39 -26.64 -24.27
CA PRO A 295 -5.51 -26.87 -23.13
C PRO A 295 -6.26 -26.83 -21.78
N ILE A 296 -7.59 -26.72 -21.78
CA ILE A 296 -8.44 -26.88 -20.61
C ILE A 296 -9.53 -27.87 -20.97
N GLY A 297 -9.67 -28.97 -20.23
CA GLY A 297 -10.97 -29.63 -20.15
C GLY A 297 -11.91 -28.67 -19.44
N MET A 298 -12.56 -27.73 -20.15
CA MET A 298 -13.48 -26.74 -19.59
C MET A 298 -14.56 -27.41 -18.75
N ASP A 299 -14.93 -28.65 -19.12
CA ASP A 299 -15.77 -29.54 -18.33
C ASP A 299 -15.30 -29.72 -16.89
N THR A 300 -13.99 -29.86 -16.68
CA THR A 300 -13.38 -30.02 -15.36
C THR A 300 -13.50 -28.72 -14.59
N LEU A 301 -13.18 -27.58 -15.21
CA LEU A 301 -13.29 -26.26 -14.59
C LEU A 301 -14.71 -25.94 -14.14
N PHE A 302 -15.70 -26.17 -15.01
CA PHE A 302 -17.10 -25.97 -14.68
C PHE A 302 -17.56 -26.97 -13.62
N LYS A 303 -17.30 -28.29 -13.76
CA LYS A 303 -17.63 -29.27 -12.70
C LYS A 303 -17.02 -28.90 -11.35
N MET A 304 -15.85 -28.26 -11.36
CA MET A 304 -15.30 -27.70 -10.16
C MET A 304 -16.23 -26.54 -9.69
N LEU A 305 -16.53 -25.49 -10.50
CA LEU A 305 -17.28 -24.25 -10.13
C LEU A 305 -18.63 -24.49 -9.45
N ILE A 306 -19.23 -25.62 -9.79
CA ILE A 306 -20.61 -26.00 -9.52
C ILE A 306 -20.83 -26.52 -8.09
N ASN A 307 -19.82 -27.16 -7.48
CA ASN A 307 -20.07 -28.08 -6.37
C ASN A 307 -20.09 -27.48 -4.97
N ASP A 308 -19.59 -26.26 -4.73
CA ASP A 308 -19.40 -25.78 -3.34
C ASP A 308 -20.08 -24.45 -2.97
N HIS A 309 -20.77 -23.73 -3.88
CA HIS A 309 -21.49 -22.46 -3.58
C HIS A 309 -20.69 -21.44 -2.71
N LYS A 310 -19.36 -21.41 -2.88
CA LYS A 310 -18.41 -20.58 -2.10
C LYS A 310 -17.90 -19.39 -2.90
N PRO A 311 -17.33 -18.36 -2.24
CA PRO A 311 -16.59 -17.31 -2.94
C PRO A 311 -15.51 -17.91 -3.84
N ILE A 312 -15.33 -17.34 -5.03
CA ILE A 312 -14.57 -17.98 -6.11
C ILE A 312 -13.13 -18.37 -5.73
N GLY A 313 -12.45 -17.57 -4.92
CA GLY A 313 -11.09 -17.88 -4.45
C GLY A 313 -11.04 -19.04 -3.44
N GLU A 314 -11.98 -19.09 -2.49
CA GLU A 314 -12.07 -20.20 -1.52
C GLU A 314 -12.44 -21.51 -2.23
N TRP A 315 -13.30 -21.41 -3.24
CA TRP A 315 -13.76 -22.51 -4.06
C TRP A 315 -12.63 -23.16 -4.89
N LEU A 316 -11.75 -22.35 -5.50
CA LEU A 316 -10.56 -22.82 -6.19
C LEU A 316 -9.63 -23.60 -5.24
N TYR A 317 -9.34 -23.06 -4.06
CA TYR A 317 -8.45 -23.64 -3.06
C TYR A 317 -8.82 -25.07 -2.61
N TYR A 318 -10.09 -25.35 -2.28
CA TYR A 318 -10.47 -26.60 -1.60
C TYR A 318 -10.60 -27.82 -2.52
N ARG A 319 -10.92 -27.68 -3.81
CA ARG A 319 -11.10 -28.85 -4.71
C ARG A 319 -9.87 -29.21 -5.54
N PHE A 320 -8.90 -28.31 -5.69
CA PHE A 320 -7.52 -28.68 -6.08
C PHE A 320 -6.83 -29.59 -5.04
N LYS A 321 -7.41 -29.74 -3.84
CA LYS A 321 -6.95 -30.66 -2.79
C LYS A 321 -7.46 -32.09 -2.96
N GLU A 322 -8.64 -32.31 -3.55
CA GLU A 322 -9.37 -33.58 -3.41
C GLU A 322 -9.45 -34.48 -4.66
N ASN A 323 -9.26 -33.96 -5.88
CA ASN A 323 -9.50 -34.75 -7.11
C ASN A 323 -8.30 -34.93 -8.06
N ILE A 324 -7.06 -34.82 -7.57
CA ILE A 324 -5.85 -35.17 -8.37
C ILE A 324 -5.56 -36.69 -8.32
N GLY A 325 -6.35 -37.46 -7.57
CA GLY A 325 -6.28 -38.92 -7.53
C GLY A 325 -7.35 -39.57 -8.40
N ASN A 326 -6.93 -40.24 -9.48
CA ASN A 326 -7.71 -41.14 -10.33
C ASN A 326 -8.76 -40.52 -11.27
N ILE A 327 -8.29 -40.05 -12.42
CA ILE A 327 -9.08 -40.09 -13.66
C ILE A 327 -8.22 -40.78 -14.71
N ASN A 328 -8.58 -42.01 -15.10
CA ASN A 328 -7.89 -42.74 -16.16
C ASN A 328 -8.19 -42.05 -17.51
N ASN A 329 -7.14 -41.80 -18.29
CA ASN A 329 -7.14 -41.29 -19.68
C ASN A 329 -7.38 -39.79 -19.95
N VAL A 330 -6.92 -38.88 -19.09
CA VAL A 330 -6.84 -37.44 -19.45
C VAL A 330 -5.44 -36.91 -19.20
N TYR A 331 -4.67 -36.71 -20.26
CA TYR A 331 -3.42 -35.97 -20.24
C TYR A 331 -3.67 -34.52 -20.70
N TYR A 332 -3.04 -33.58 -19.98
CA TYR A 332 -2.92 -32.13 -20.20
C TYR A 332 -4.06 -31.24 -19.65
N LEU A 333 -3.77 -30.64 -18.50
CA LEU A 333 -4.52 -29.56 -17.86
C LEU A 333 -3.55 -28.37 -17.78
N THR A 334 -3.78 -27.30 -18.54
CA THR A 334 -2.97 -26.08 -18.44
C THR A 334 -3.85 -24.88 -18.10
N LEU A 335 -3.51 -24.24 -16.99
CA LEU A 335 -4.31 -23.24 -16.30
C LEU A 335 -4.37 -21.90 -17.01
N ASN A 336 -5.56 -21.30 -17.02
CA ASN A 336 -5.71 -19.85 -16.89
C ASN A 336 -6.75 -19.55 -15.82
N ILE A 337 -6.25 -19.17 -14.64
CA ILE A 337 -7.01 -18.52 -13.60
C ILE A 337 -6.17 -17.33 -13.18
N LEU A 338 -6.64 -16.12 -13.47
CA LEU A 338 -6.09 -14.94 -12.81
C LEU A 338 -6.88 -14.71 -11.53
N GLY A 339 -6.18 -14.22 -10.50
CA GLY A 339 -6.76 -13.71 -9.28
C GLY A 339 -7.13 -14.74 -8.22
N ASP A 340 -6.15 -15.48 -7.70
CA ASP A 340 -6.28 -16.09 -6.36
C ASP A 340 -5.11 -15.68 -5.45
N PRO A 341 -5.28 -14.67 -4.57
CA PRO A 341 -4.38 -14.38 -3.47
C PRO A 341 -4.68 -15.19 -2.20
N SER A 342 -5.56 -16.19 -2.22
CA SER A 342 -5.92 -16.97 -1.03
C SER A 342 -5.15 -18.30 -0.90
N PHE A 343 -3.82 -18.17 -0.88
CA PHE A 343 -2.98 -18.93 0.05
C PHE A 343 -2.25 -17.91 0.89
N GLY A 344 -2.25 -18.07 2.22
CA GLY A 344 -1.59 -17.17 3.16
C GLY A 344 -0.11 -16.96 2.85
N LEU A 345 0.18 -16.00 1.98
CA LEU A 345 1.50 -15.60 1.54
C LEU A 345 1.74 -14.16 2.02
N PHE A 346 1.76 -14.00 3.34
CA PHE A 346 2.93 -13.37 3.92
C PHE A 346 3.99 -14.47 4.00
N ASP A 347 4.73 -14.66 2.92
CA ASP A 347 6.13 -15.02 3.06
C ASP A 347 6.81 -13.68 3.39
N ASP A 348 7.42 -13.59 4.57
CA ASP A 348 8.15 -12.42 5.07
C ASP A 348 9.33 -12.00 4.15
N SER A 349 9.48 -12.61 2.96
CA SER A 349 10.53 -12.35 1.98
C SER A 349 10.07 -11.93 0.57
N LEU A 350 8.78 -11.65 0.34
CA LEU A 350 8.29 -11.08 -0.94
C LEU A 350 8.10 -9.55 -0.83
N THR A 351 9.15 -8.78 -1.11
CA THR A 351 9.07 -7.32 -1.22
C THR A 351 8.54 -6.94 -2.60
N ILE A 352 7.25 -6.61 -2.70
CA ILE A 352 6.82 -5.60 -3.67
C ILE A 352 7.26 -4.28 -3.06
N SER A 353 8.40 -3.72 -3.45
CA SER A 353 8.77 -2.38 -2.96
C SER A 353 8.01 -1.32 -3.76
N ALA A 354 6.68 -1.25 -3.57
CA ALA A 354 6.14 0.08 -3.40
C ALA A 354 6.91 0.64 -2.22
N ASP A 355 7.73 1.67 -2.45
CA ASP A 355 8.34 2.37 -1.34
C ASP A 355 7.17 2.89 -0.48
N VAL A 356 6.99 2.25 0.67
CA VAL A 356 6.02 2.61 1.71
C VAL A 356 6.76 3.14 2.95
N THR A 357 8.09 3.27 2.86
CA THR A 357 8.94 3.68 3.98
C THR A 357 9.04 5.19 3.92
N PRO A 358 8.49 5.93 4.90
CA PRO A 358 8.65 7.37 4.90
C PRO A 358 10.13 7.77 5.09
N PRO A 359 10.56 8.92 4.52
CA PRO A 359 11.90 9.44 4.71
C PRO A 359 12.30 9.56 6.19
N LEU A 360 13.56 9.29 6.51
CA LEU A 360 14.09 9.51 7.86
C LEU A 360 14.56 10.96 8.00
N ILE A 361 14.04 11.68 9.00
CA ILE A 361 14.47 13.05 9.34
C ILE A 361 15.28 13.00 10.64
N GLN A 362 16.52 13.50 10.60
CA GLN A 362 17.37 13.65 11.78
C GLN A 362 17.80 15.10 11.94
N ILE A 363 17.34 15.76 13.00
CA ILE A 363 17.69 17.15 13.30
C ILE A 363 18.95 17.16 14.16
N THR A 364 20.01 17.81 13.69
CA THR A 364 21.29 17.91 14.39
C THR A 364 21.35 19.15 15.29
N THR A 365 20.79 20.26 14.83
CA THR A 365 20.71 21.51 15.58
C THR A 365 19.50 22.32 15.15
N PRO A 366 18.83 23.06 16.05
CA PRO A 366 18.98 23.04 17.51
C PRO A 366 18.37 21.78 18.15
N ILE A 367 18.69 21.52 19.41
CA ILE A 367 18.05 20.45 20.19
C ILE A 367 16.62 20.89 20.54
N ASN A 368 15.67 19.95 20.52
CA ASN A 368 14.29 20.22 20.94
C ASN A 368 14.25 20.80 22.37
N GLY A 369 13.53 21.90 22.57
CA GLY A 369 13.45 22.62 23.84
C GLY A 369 14.55 23.66 24.06
N THR A 370 15.37 23.96 23.05
CA THR A 370 16.40 25.01 23.16
C THR A 370 15.79 26.36 23.51
N LEU A 371 16.40 27.03 24.49
CA LEU A 371 16.13 28.41 24.88
C LEU A 371 17.07 29.34 24.11
N THR A 372 16.53 30.35 23.44
CA THR A 372 17.34 31.34 22.71
C THR A 372 16.90 32.78 23.00
N LYS A 373 17.86 33.70 22.91
CA LYS A 373 17.64 35.15 22.95
C LYS A 373 17.57 35.77 21.57
N ASP A 374 17.88 35.01 20.53
CA ASP A 374 17.88 35.46 19.14
C ASP A 374 16.50 35.24 18.52
N SER A 375 16.02 36.20 17.72
CA SER A 375 14.74 36.12 17.01
C SER A 375 14.78 35.20 15.78
N THR A 376 15.91 34.53 15.56
CA THR A 376 16.13 33.59 14.45
C THR A 376 16.89 32.39 14.94
N VAL A 377 16.57 31.21 14.43
CA VAL A 377 17.31 29.98 14.70
C VAL A 377 17.65 29.25 13.41
N THR A 378 18.88 28.75 13.33
CA THR A 378 19.33 27.91 12.23
C THR A 378 19.02 26.45 12.55
N VAL A 379 18.13 25.85 11.78
CA VAL A 379 17.79 24.43 11.84
C VAL A 379 18.61 23.70 10.78
N SER A 380 19.37 22.69 11.20
CA SER A 380 20.14 21.82 10.31
C SER A 380 19.98 20.36 10.69
N GLY A 381 20.06 19.50 9.68
CA GLY A 381 19.89 18.06 9.86
C GLY A 381 20.12 17.30 8.56
N THR A 382 19.83 16.01 8.59
CA THR A 382 19.90 15.11 7.45
C THR A 382 18.52 14.51 7.17
N ILE A 383 18.23 14.33 5.89
CA ILE A 383 17.04 13.64 5.41
C ILE A 383 17.50 12.59 4.42
N THR A 384 17.19 11.33 4.70
CA THR A 384 17.59 10.19 3.89
C THR A 384 16.37 9.38 3.49
N ASP A 385 16.41 8.84 2.28
CA ASP A 385 15.48 7.86 1.79
C ASP A 385 16.25 6.90 0.88
N ASP A 386 16.31 5.64 1.29
CA ASP A 386 17.15 4.62 0.64
C ASP A 386 16.44 3.94 -0.54
N LEU A 387 15.17 4.28 -0.80
CA LEU A 387 14.32 3.60 -1.79
C LEU A 387 13.96 4.53 -2.96
N SER A 388 12.93 5.38 -2.83
CA SER A 388 12.47 6.23 -3.94
C SER A 388 13.20 7.58 -4.05
N GLY A 389 13.91 7.97 -2.99
CA GLY A 389 14.60 9.24 -2.86
C GLY A 389 13.66 10.41 -2.56
N ILE A 390 14.24 11.52 -2.13
CA ILE A 390 13.47 12.69 -1.67
C ILE A 390 12.89 13.47 -2.86
N GLN A 391 11.60 13.80 -2.80
CA GLN A 391 10.93 14.70 -3.74
C GLN A 391 10.87 16.13 -3.21
N LYS A 392 10.52 16.32 -1.93
CA LYS A 392 10.23 17.64 -1.36
C LYS A 392 10.53 17.70 0.14
N VAL A 393 11.05 18.84 0.60
CA VAL A 393 11.27 19.13 2.03
C VAL A 393 10.72 20.50 2.38
N MET A 394 10.00 20.60 3.50
CA MET A 394 9.41 21.82 4.03
C MET A 394 9.83 22.04 5.48
N ALA A 395 10.23 23.26 5.83
CA ALA A 395 10.35 23.72 7.21
C ALA A 395 9.26 24.75 7.48
N GLY A 396 8.19 24.34 8.18
CA GLY A 396 6.94 25.09 8.25
C GLY A 396 6.37 25.33 6.85
N LYS A 397 6.31 26.59 6.41
CA LYS A 397 5.84 26.99 5.07
C LYS A 397 6.96 27.19 4.04
N GLN A 398 8.21 27.05 4.43
CA GLN A 398 9.37 27.32 3.58
C GLN A 398 9.89 26.03 2.94
N SER A 399 10.15 26.04 1.63
CA SER A 399 10.82 24.93 0.94
C SER A 399 12.31 24.92 1.28
N VAL A 400 12.87 23.73 1.51
CA VAL A 400 14.27 23.52 1.86
C VAL A 400 14.94 22.69 0.76
N ILE A 401 16.18 23.05 0.42
CA ILE A 401 16.99 22.33 -0.57
C ILE A 401 18.00 21.47 0.20
N LEU A 402 18.17 20.21 -0.24
CA LEU A 402 19.16 19.28 0.29
C LEU A 402 20.45 19.36 -0.54
N ASP A 403 21.60 19.18 0.12
CA ASP A 403 22.87 18.95 -0.59
C ASP A 403 22.97 17.50 -1.11
N THR A 404 24.10 17.16 -1.74
CA THR A 404 24.35 15.83 -2.32
C THR A 404 24.35 14.69 -1.29
N ASN A 405 24.48 15.01 0.00
CA ASN A 405 24.51 14.04 1.09
C ASN A 405 23.18 14.00 1.86
N GLY A 406 22.14 14.68 1.37
CA GLY A 406 20.85 14.77 2.06
C GLY A 406 20.85 15.73 3.27
N SER A 407 21.88 16.55 3.44
CA SER A 407 21.92 17.53 4.52
C SER A 407 21.16 18.80 4.14
N PHE A 408 20.54 19.44 5.13
CA PHE A 408 19.91 20.75 4.96
C PHE A 408 20.31 21.72 6.07
N THR A 409 20.21 23.01 5.72
CA THR A 409 20.28 24.12 6.65
C THR A 409 19.25 25.17 6.26
N THR A 410 18.46 25.64 7.22
CA THR A 410 17.47 26.70 7.01
C THR A 410 17.34 27.60 8.23
N ASN A 411 16.99 28.87 8.03
CA ASN A 411 16.80 29.84 9.10
C ASN A 411 15.31 30.09 9.32
N ILE A 412 14.87 29.97 10.57
CA ILE A 412 13.47 30.17 10.98
C ILE A 412 13.39 31.41 11.88
N ILE A 413 12.44 32.30 11.57
CA ILE A 413 12.12 33.47 12.40
C ILE A 413 11.20 33.01 13.53
N LEU A 414 11.52 33.41 14.77
CA LEU A 414 10.82 33.02 15.98
C LEU A 414 9.91 34.15 16.48
N ASN A 415 8.73 33.78 16.96
CA ASN A 415 7.85 34.64 17.74
C ASN A 415 8.18 34.51 19.24
N GLU A 416 7.97 35.56 20.04
CA GLU A 416 8.24 35.48 21.48
C GLU A 416 7.41 34.35 22.12
N GLY A 417 8.06 33.53 22.95
CA GLY A 417 7.48 32.33 23.54
C GLY A 417 7.86 31.02 22.83
N PRO A 418 7.04 29.96 23.00
CA PRO A 418 7.25 28.67 22.33
C PRO A 418 6.97 28.74 20.83
N ASN A 419 7.83 28.14 20.02
CA ASN A 419 7.70 28.03 18.56
C ASN A 419 7.82 26.57 18.14
N ASP A 420 6.75 26.01 17.61
CA ASP A 420 6.76 24.65 17.05
C ASP A 420 7.19 24.71 15.58
N ILE A 421 8.34 24.11 15.28
CA ILE A 421 8.94 24.06 13.96
C ILE A 421 8.81 22.64 13.43
N SER A 422 7.95 22.43 12.42
CA SER A 422 7.76 21.15 11.76
C SER A 422 8.62 21.05 10.49
N ILE A 423 9.45 20.02 10.43
CA ILE A 423 10.16 19.59 9.22
C ILE A 423 9.36 18.44 8.60
N ILE A 424 8.93 18.62 7.37
CA ILE A 424 8.14 17.63 6.61
C ILE A 424 8.96 17.22 5.38
N ALA A 425 9.20 15.93 5.22
CA ALA A 425 9.83 15.37 4.03
C ALA A 425 8.83 14.49 3.28
N THR A 426 8.87 14.55 1.94
CA THR A 426 8.06 13.74 1.03
C THR A 426 8.99 13.08 0.02
N ASP A 427 8.89 11.76 -0.13
CA ASP A 427 9.66 11.01 -1.12
C ASP A 427 8.98 11.02 -2.51
N LYS A 428 9.59 10.34 -3.49
CA LYS A 428 9.02 10.24 -4.85
C LYS A 428 7.85 9.26 -4.96
N ALA A 429 7.70 8.34 -4.00
CA ALA A 429 6.57 7.43 -3.91
C ALA A 429 5.32 8.06 -3.24
N GLY A 430 5.48 9.23 -2.63
CA GLY A 430 4.43 10.00 -1.96
C GLY A 430 4.33 9.77 -0.45
N ASN A 431 5.24 9.01 0.19
CA ASN A 431 5.23 8.87 1.64
C ASN A 431 5.76 10.15 2.30
N THR A 432 5.29 10.41 3.51
CA THR A 432 5.65 11.63 4.25
C THR A 432 6.08 11.31 5.67
N SER A 433 7.12 12.01 6.14
CA SER A 433 7.51 12.02 7.54
C SER A 433 7.50 13.45 8.07
N THR A 434 7.22 13.59 9.36
CA THR A 434 7.19 14.88 10.04
C THR A 434 7.94 14.78 11.35
N THR A 435 8.88 15.69 11.59
CA THR A 435 9.52 15.89 12.89
C THR A 435 9.26 17.31 13.34
N THR A 436 8.77 17.47 14.56
CA THR A 436 8.53 18.78 15.17
C THR A 436 9.47 18.99 16.35
N LEU A 437 10.08 20.17 16.42
CA LEU A 437 10.80 20.63 17.60
C LEU A 437 10.20 21.95 18.10
N THR A 438 10.25 22.16 19.41
CA THR A 438 9.81 23.39 20.05
C THR A 438 11.03 24.21 20.44
N ILE A 439 11.08 25.47 20.01
CA ILE A 439 12.12 26.45 20.36
C ILE A 439 11.51 27.60 21.15
N TYR A 440 12.17 27.96 22.25
CA TYR A 440 11.68 28.96 23.18
C TYR A 440 12.48 30.26 22.99
N TYR A 441 11.86 31.24 22.34
CA TYR A 441 12.48 32.56 22.12
C TYR A 441 12.05 33.53 23.22
N LYS A 442 13.01 34.05 23.99
CA LYS A 442 12.76 34.91 25.17
C LYS A 442 11.70 34.35 26.13
N TRP A 443 11.60 33.04 26.21
CA TRP A 443 10.62 32.41 27.09
C TRP A 443 11.11 32.46 28.53
N LYS A 444 10.25 32.96 29.41
CA LYS A 444 10.47 32.98 30.85
C LYS A 444 9.73 31.79 31.45
N GLN A 445 10.47 30.88 32.08
CA GLN A 445 9.87 29.70 32.68
C GLN A 445 9.08 30.12 33.93
N MET A 446 7.83 29.69 34.03
CA MET A 446 7.01 29.97 35.21
C MET A 446 7.30 28.93 36.29
N ILE A 447 7.79 29.37 37.45
CA ILE A 447 7.96 28.56 38.65
C ILE A 447 6.73 28.77 39.53
N VAL A 448 6.08 27.68 39.92
CA VAL A 448 4.92 27.68 40.83
C VAL A 448 5.29 26.96 42.11
N LEU A 449 5.30 27.69 43.22
CA LEU A 449 5.51 27.14 44.55
C LEU A 449 4.17 27.10 45.30
N THR A 450 3.84 25.98 45.92
CA THR A 450 2.64 25.87 46.76
C THR A 450 3.03 25.43 48.17
N LEU A 451 2.61 26.16 49.18
CA LEU A 451 2.87 25.86 50.59
C LEU A 451 1.59 25.99 51.42
N THR A 452 1.46 25.16 52.44
CA THR A 452 0.29 25.15 53.33
C THR A 452 0.73 25.43 54.76
N ILE A 453 0.01 26.29 55.47
CA ILE A 453 0.34 26.62 56.87
C ILE A 453 0.32 25.35 57.73
N GLY A 454 1.38 25.15 58.52
CA GLY A 454 1.54 23.96 59.36
C GLY A 454 2.01 22.69 58.62
N ASN A 455 2.28 22.76 57.31
CA ASN A 455 2.85 21.66 56.54
C ASN A 455 4.37 21.88 56.36
N PRO A 456 5.25 20.91 56.67
CA PRO A 456 6.70 21.07 56.49
C PRO A 456 7.17 20.93 55.03
N TYR A 457 6.27 20.61 54.10
CA TYR A 457 6.57 20.48 52.68
C TYR A 457 6.03 21.67 51.86
N LEU A 458 6.80 22.07 50.85
CA LEU A 458 6.35 22.89 49.73
C LEU A 458 6.32 22.06 48.45
N LEU A 459 5.45 22.40 47.51
CA LEU A 459 5.45 21.83 46.16
C LEU A 459 6.17 22.80 45.21
N VAL A 460 7.25 22.36 44.57
CA VAL A 460 7.95 23.08 43.50
C VAL A 460 7.51 22.47 42.17
N ASN A 461 6.70 23.20 41.39
CA ASN A 461 6.10 22.68 40.16
C ASN A 461 5.45 21.30 40.37
N LEU A 462 4.66 21.18 41.45
CA LEU A 462 3.97 19.95 41.91
C LEU A 462 4.87 18.88 42.55
N VAL A 463 6.19 19.06 42.60
CA VAL A 463 7.11 18.11 43.26
C VAL A 463 7.29 18.49 44.73
N PRO A 464 7.01 17.59 45.68
CA PRO A 464 7.19 17.89 47.10
C PRO A 464 8.67 18.00 47.48
N GLN A 465 9.00 19.04 48.24
CA GLN A 465 10.30 19.31 48.84
C GLN A 465 10.08 19.74 50.30
N GLU A 466 10.97 19.34 51.21
CA GLU A 466 10.94 19.86 52.58
C GLU A 466 11.39 21.33 52.62
N ILE A 467 10.65 22.16 53.37
CA ILE A 467 10.98 23.58 53.59
C ILE A 467 12.28 23.73 54.38
N ASP A 468 12.55 22.79 55.27
CA ASP A 468 13.76 22.73 56.09
C ASP A 468 14.19 21.27 56.28
N PRO A 469 15.03 20.73 55.37
CA PRO A 469 15.35 19.31 55.31
C PRO A 469 15.77 18.70 56.66
N GLY A 470 15.04 17.67 57.09
CA GLY A 470 15.31 16.90 58.31
C GLY A 470 14.92 17.59 59.61
N ARG A 471 14.19 18.71 59.55
CA ARG A 471 13.79 19.49 60.74
C ARG A 471 12.29 19.55 60.98
N GLY A 472 11.47 19.31 59.95
CA GLY A 472 10.02 19.40 60.07
C GLY A 472 9.50 20.82 60.37
N THR A 473 10.28 21.85 60.06
CA THR A 473 9.90 23.25 60.30
C THR A 473 8.77 23.66 59.35
N THR A 474 7.70 24.26 59.86
CA THR A 474 6.50 24.60 59.09
C THR A 474 6.33 26.12 58.92
N PRO A 475 5.68 26.60 57.84
CA PRO A 475 5.20 27.98 57.77
C PRO A 475 4.19 28.25 58.89
N ILE A 476 4.27 29.43 59.51
CA ILE A 476 3.38 29.84 60.60
C ILE A 476 2.75 31.20 60.31
N ILE A 477 1.61 31.47 60.93
CA ILE A 477 1.03 32.81 60.97
C ILE A 477 1.37 33.43 62.33
N LYS A 478 2.02 34.60 62.31
CA LYS A 478 2.31 35.42 63.51
C LYS A 478 2.08 36.89 63.16
N ASN A 479 1.39 37.62 64.04
CA ASN A 479 0.99 39.01 63.79
C ASN A 479 0.25 39.20 62.45
N ASP A 480 -0.66 38.26 62.12
CA ASP A 480 -1.43 38.22 60.87
C ASP A 480 -0.60 38.22 59.58
N ARG A 481 0.66 37.75 59.67
CA ARG A 481 1.56 37.52 58.53
C ARG A 481 2.15 36.13 58.54
N THR A 482 2.45 35.60 57.36
CA THR A 482 3.12 34.30 57.23
C THR A 482 4.62 34.47 57.38
N LEU A 483 5.20 33.71 58.30
CA LEU A 483 6.64 33.58 58.48
C LEU A 483 7.08 32.17 58.08
N VAL A 484 8.21 32.06 57.39
CA VAL A 484 8.75 30.77 56.90
C VAL A 484 10.28 30.80 56.84
N PRO A 485 10.98 29.66 56.99
CA PRO A 485 12.38 29.55 56.60
C PRO A 485 12.50 29.76 55.09
N ILE A 486 12.96 30.93 54.66
CA ILE A 486 12.81 31.38 53.26
C ILE A 486 13.72 30.62 52.28
N ARG A 487 14.74 29.91 52.77
CA ARG A 487 15.82 29.34 51.96
C ARG A 487 15.29 28.43 50.85
N ALA A 488 14.46 27.44 51.18
CA ALA A 488 13.92 26.51 50.18
C ALA A 488 13.10 27.22 49.09
N ILE A 489 12.41 28.30 49.44
CA ILE A 489 11.64 29.12 48.49
C ILE A 489 12.58 29.88 47.56
N VAL A 490 13.59 30.57 48.11
CA VAL A 490 14.55 31.35 47.32
C VAL A 490 15.41 30.46 46.42
N GLU A 491 15.90 29.33 46.92
CA GLU A 491 16.72 28.39 46.14
C GLU A 491 15.90 27.76 45.02
N ALA A 492 14.61 27.44 45.25
CA ALA A 492 13.71 26.95 44.20
C ALA A 492 13.46 27.99 43.08
N LEU A 493 13.64 29.28 43.39
CA LEU A 493 13.58 30.38 42.41
C LEU A 493 14.94 30.65 41.73
N GLY A 494 16.00 29.93 42.12
CA GLY A 494 17.37 30.13 41.60
C GLY A 494 18.19 31.20 42.34
N GLY A 495 17.74 31.64 43.52
CA GLY A 495 18.42 32.62 44.36
C GLY A 495 19.30 32.00 45.44
N THR A 496 19.94 32.86 46.23
CA THR A 496 20.80 32.48 47.36
C THR A 496 20.39 33.16 48.66
N VAL A 497 20.61 32.49 49.80
CA VAL A 497 20.35 33.04 51.14
C VAL A 497 21.58 32.90 52.04
N ASN A 498 22.13 34.02 52.48
CA ASN A 498 23.25 34.08 53.42
C ASN A 498 22.80 34.53 54.82
N TRP A 499 23.45 33.99 55.86
CA TRP A 499 23.22 34.37 57.25
C TRP A 499 24.51 34.92 57.87
N ASP A 500 24.44 36.13 58.43
CA ASP A 500 25.49 36.72 59.24
C ASP A 500 25.09 36.65 60.72
N GLY A 501 25.81 35.82 61.49
CA GLY A 501 25.55 35.63 62.92
C GLY A 501 25.98 36.81 63.79
N THR A 502 26.94 37.61 63.34
CA THR A 502 27.45 38.78 64.08
C THR A 502 26.46 39.93 63.98
N GLU A 503 25.98 40.21 62.77
CA GLU A 503 24.98 41.25 62.52
C GLU A 503 23.54 40.80 62.80
N LYS A 504 23.32 39.48 62.98
CA LYS A 504 22.00 38.84 62.98
C LYS A 504 21.20 39.24 61.74
N LYS A 505 21.81 39.09 60.57
CA LYS A 505 21.30 39.55 59.28
C LYS A 505 21.12 38.39 58.31
N VAL A 506 20.01 38.38 57.58
CA VAL A 506 19.80 37.52 56.41
C VAL A 506 19.95 38.37 55.14
N THR A 507 20.74 37.88 54.19
CA THR A 507 20.85 38.45 52.84
C THR A 507 20.27 37.47 51.83
N VAL A 508 19.28 37.92 51.06
CA VAL A 508 18.62 37.16 49.99
C VAL A 508 18.98 37.80 48.65
N SER A 509 19.41 37.00 47.67
CA SER A 509 19.76 37.50 46.33
C SER A 509 19.12 36.65 45.23
N LEU A 510 18.54 37.30 44.22
CA LEU A 510 18.00 36.66 43.01
C LEU A 510 18.14 37.62 41.82
N GLY A 511 18.85 37.18 40.77
CA GLY A 511 19.18 38.06 39.64
C GLY A 511 19.92 39.32 40.09
N SER A 512 19.37 40.50 39.79
CA SER A 512 19.91 41.79 40.22
C SER A 512 19.38 42.28 41.58
N THR A 513 18.43 41.57 42.19
CA THR A 513 17.78 42.01 43.44
C THR A 513 18.51 41.43 44.65
N THR A 514 18.81 42.31 45.62
CA THR A 514 19.37 41.95 46.94
C THR A 514 18.49 42.52 48.04
N ILE A 515 18.11 41.68 49.02
CA ILE A 515 17.29 42.02 50.17
C ILE A 515 18.07 41.67 51.45
N GLU A 516 18.30 42.64 52.33
CA GLU A 516 18.92 42.44 53.63
C GLU A 516 17.88 42.67 54.74
N LEU A 517 17.76 41.72 55.67
CA LEU A 517 16.83 41.81 56.80
C LEU A 517 17.54 41.47 58.11
N TRP A 518 17.28 42.23 59.17
CA TRP A 518 17.88 42.02 60.49
C TRP A 518 16.87 41.44 61.47
N ILE A 519 17.30 40.50 62.32
CA ILE A 519 16.45 39.91 63.36
C ILE A 519 15.89 40.99 64.28
N GLY A 520 14.57 40.98 64.47
CA GLY A 520 13.84 41.88 65.36
C GLY A 520 13.60 43.29 64.81
N LYS A 521 13.97 43.59 63.56
CA LYS A 521 13.74 44.92 62.95
C LYS A 521 12.63 44.87 61.90
N ASN A 522 11.75 45.88 61.88
CA ASN A 522 10.77 46.12 60.80
C ASN A 522 11.40 46.87 59.60
N THR A 523 12.70 47.14 59.63
CA THR A 523 13.39 47.80 58.51
C THR A 523 14.31 46.79 57.85
N ALA A 524 14.12 46.61 56.55
CA ALA A 524 14.98 45.84 55.66
C ALA A 524 15.64 46.80 54.65
N ARG A 525 16.59 46.30 53.87
CA ARG A 525 17.22 47.04 52.78
C ARG A 525 17.05 46.29 51.46
N VAL A 526 16.46 46.94 50.46
CA VAL A 526 16.24 46.38 49.12
C VAL A 526 17.11 47.17 48.15
N ASN A 527 18.06 46.50 47.50
CA ASN A 527 19.00 47.11 46.54
C ASN A 527 19.70 48.38 47.08
N GLY A 528 20.05 48.39 48.37
CA GLY A 528 20.71 49.53 49.02
C GLY A 528 19.76 50.53 49.69
N THR A 529 18.45 50.45 49.44
CA THR A 529 17.45 51.39 49.99
C THR A 529 16.70 50.80 51.17
N ASP A 530 16.67 51.52 52.30
CA ASP A 530 15.92 51.10 53.49
C ASP A 530 14.41 51.12 53.22
N THR A 531 13.73 50.02 53.53
CA THR A 531 12.32 49.75 53.26
C THR A 531 11.66 49.12 54.47
N LEU A 532 10.43 49.52 54.82
CA LEU A 532 9.66 48.87 55.88
C LEU A 532 9.17 47.49 55.42
N ILE A 533 9.33 46.49 56.28
CA ILE A 533 8.88 45.12 56.02
C ILE A 533 7.35 45.05 55.99
N ASP A 534 6.72 45.71 56.96
CA ASP A 534 5.28 45.92 57.00
C ASP A 534 5.00 47.35 57.48
N PRO A 535 4.52 48.24 56.59
CA PRO A 535 4.17 49.62 56.95
C PRO A 535 3.01 49.71 57.96
N ASP A 536 2.10 48.73 57.94
CA ASP A 536 0.88 48.75 58.74
C ASP A 536 1.06 48.03 60.09
N ASN A 537 2.11 47.21 60.22
CA ASN A 537 2.36 46.44 61.43
C ASN A 537 3.84 46.32 61.77
N SER A 538 4.31 47.21 62.66
CA SER A 538 5.70 47.23 63.14
C SER A 538 6.16 46.00 63.92
N LYS A 539 5.24 45.08 64.27
CA LYS A 539 5.56 43.81 64.94
C LYS A 539 5.93 42.69 63.96
N VAL A 540 5.79 42.91 62.65
CA VAL A 540 6.17 41.94 61.62
C VAL A 540 7.68 42.10 61.37
N VAL A 541 8.46 41.19 61.92
CA VAL A 541 9.93 41.24 61.88
C VAL A 541 10.52 39.86 61.58
N PRO A 542 11.73 39.78 61.02
CA PRO A 542 12.52 38.56 60.99
C PRO A 542 12.76 38.08 62.42
N GLU A 543 12.59 36.78 62.68
CA GLU A 543 12.69 36.26 64.04
C GLU A 543 13.30 34.85 64.06
N ILE A 544 13.95 34.50 65.17
CA ILE A 544 14.45 33.15 65.40
C ILE A 544 13.41 32.40 66.24
N ILE A 545 12.80 31.37 65.67
CA ILE A 545 11.82 30.51 66.33
C ILE A 545 12.35 29.08 66.29
N ASN A 546 12.45 28.43 67.44
CA ASN A 546 13.00 27.07 67.59
C ASN A 546 14.37 26.90 66.90
N GLY A 547 15.24 27.92 67.00
CA GLY A 547 16.58 27.89 66.40
C GLY A 547 16.61 28.11 64.88
N ARG A 548 15.48 28.44 64.23
CA ARG A 548 15.38 28.73 62.80
C ARG A 548 15.02 30.17 62.54
N THR A 549 15.69 30.80 61.58
CA THR A 549 15.36 32.14 61.11
C THR A 549 14.12 32.09 60.23
N MET A 550 13.05 32.74 60.69
CA MET A 550 11.75 32.85 60.05
C MET A 550 11.61 34.25 59.46
N LEU A 551 11.34 34.36 58.16
CA LEU A 551 11.20 35.64 57.47
C LEU A 551 9.76 35.88 57.01
N PRO A 552 9.30 37.14 56.97
CA PRO A 552 8.02 37.52 56.36
C PRO A 552 7.97 37.16 54.87
N LEU A 553 7.17 36.14 54.55
CA LEU A 553 7.14 35.53 53.22
C LEU A 553 6.83 36.56 52.13
N ARG A 554 5.69 37.25 52.27
CA ARG A 554 5.18 38.20 51.29
C ARG A 554 6.21 39.27 50.96
N PHE A 555 6.79 39.91 51.99
CA PHE A 555 7.79 40.96 51.81
C PHE A 555 8.96 40.47 50.98
N VAL A 556 9.51 39.29 51.30
CA VAL A 556 10.65 38.75 50.55
C VAL A 556 10.25 38.43 49.11
N THR A 557 9.19 37.65 48.90
CA THR A 557 8.84 37.15 47.56
C THR A 557 8.32 38.24 46.61
N GLU A 558 7.57 39.22 47.10
CA GLU A 558 7.10 40.34 46.25
C GLU A 558 8.28 41.20 45.77
N ASN A 559 9.26 41.49 46.65
CA ASN A 559 10.47 42.21 46.26
C ASN A 559 11.35 41.42 45.28
N LEU A 560 11.27 40.09 45.29
CA LEU A 560 11.92 39.23 44.29
C LEU A 560 11.15 39.17 42.95
N GLY A 561 10.00 39.85 42.84
CA GLY A 561 9.18 39.88 41.62
C GLY A 561 8.18 38.73 41.50
N CYS A 562 7.90 38.01 42.58
CA CYS A 562 6.89 36.95 42.58
C CYS A 562 5.48 37.52 42.81
N GLN A 563 4.47 36.84 42.26
CA GLN A 563 3.07 37.06 42.63
C GLN A 563 2.64 36.05 43.68
N LEU A 564 1.76 36.46 44.60
CA LEU A 564 1.24 35.61 45.66
C LEU A 564 -0.29 35.53 45.62
N ARG A 565 -0.81 34.32 45.82
CA ARG A 565 -2.22 34.05 46.06
C ARG A 565 -2.39 33.31 47.38
N TRP A 566 -3.27 33.81 48.24
CA TRP A 566 -3.67 33.14 49.49
C TRP A 566 -5.07 32.55 49.34
N ASP A 567 -5.22 31.29 49.73
CA ASP A 567 -6.52 30.64 49.90
C ASP A 567 -6.78 30.42 51.41
N PRO A 568 -7.74 31.17 52.00
CA PRO A 568 -8.04 31.06 53.42
C PRO A 568 -8.70 29.72 53.81
N ASN A 569 -9.40 29.06 52.90
CA ASN A 569 -10.14 27.82 53.21
C ASN A 569 -9.17 26.65 53.40
N THR A 570 -8.18 26.57 52.52
CA THR A 570 -7.15 25.51 52.55
C THR A 570 -5.89 25.94 53.30
N LYS A 571 -5.79 27.21 53.69
CA LYS A 571 -4.59 27.84 54.26
C LYS A 571 -3.36 27.65 53.35
N THR A 572 -3.58 27.81 52.05
CA THR A 572 -2.57 27.57 51.01
C THR A 572 -2.08 28.87 50.41
N ILE A 573 -0.77 28.98 50.20
CA ILE A 573 -0.10 30.09 49.53
C ILE A 573 0.47 29.55 48.22
N THR A 574 0.05 30.14 47.10
CA THR A 574 0.64 29.90 45.78
C THR A 574 1.54 31.09 45.44
N ILE A 575 2.80 30.82 45.13
CA ILE A 575 3.79 31.80 44.67
C ILE A 575 4.07 31.50 43.20
N THR A 576 3.95 32.48 42.32
CA THR A 576 4.30 32.36 40.91
C THR A 576 5.43 33.33 40.55
N TYR A 577 6.43 32.83 39.84
CA TYR A 577 7.58 33.61 39.41
C TYR A 577 7.86 33.34 37.93
N GLN A 578 8.00 34.38 37.12
CA GLN A 578 8.43 34.28 35.72
C GLN A 578 9.91 34.65 35.65
N GLY A 579 10.76 33.62 35.76
CA GLY A 579 12.22 33.74 35.73
C GLY A 579 12.78 33.98 34.34
#